data_AF-A0A3N5KT30-F1
#
_entry.id   AF-A0A3N5KT30-F1
#
_cell.length_a   1.000
_cell.length_b   1.000
_cell.length_c   1.000
_cell.angle_alpha   90.00
_cell.angle_beta   90.00
_cell.angle_gamma   90.00
#
_symmetry.space_group_name_H-M   'P 1'
#
loop_
_entity.id
_entity.type
_entity.pdbx_description
1 polymer ?
#
loop_
_entity_poly.entity_id
_entity_poly.type
_entity_poly.pdbx_seq_one_letter_code
_entity_poly.pdbx_strand_id
1 'polypeptide(L)' 'MIHTVEIDLDGRKLSLETGKLAKQANGSVVVRLEDTVVLVTACAAEDPKPGASFFPLTVDYRE' A
#
# COMPACT_ATOMS: atom_id res chain seq x y z
N MET A 1 -7.88 -9.53 -10.12
CA MET A 1 -9.02 -8.68 -10.52
C MET A 1 -8.76 -7.28 -9.93
N ILE A 2 -9.21 -6.21 -10.58
CA ILE A 2 -9.05 -4.86 -10.03
C ILE A 2 -10.20 -4.61 -9.06
N HIS A 3 -9.89 -4.09 -7.88
CA HIS A 3 -10.88 -3.73 -6.87
C HIS A 3 -10.69 -2.27 -6.47
N THR A 4 -11.79 -1.53 -6.40
CA THR A 4 -11.80 -0.12 -6.03
C THR A 4 -12.86 0.12 -4.96
N VAL A 5 -12.47 0.84 -3.91
CA VAL A 5 -13.37 1.34 -2.87
C VAL A 5 -13.23 2.85 -2.80
N GLU A 6 -14.36 3.54 -2.64
CA GLU A 6 -14.43 5.00 -2.56
C GLU A 6 -15.10 5.40 -1.24
N ILE A 7 -14.57 6.45 -0.63
CA ILE A 7 -15.02 6.98 0.66
C ILE A 7 -15.06 8.51 0.56
N ASP A 8 -16.11 9.12 1.09
CA ASP A 8 -16.13 10.56 1.36
C ASP A 8 -15.36 10.83 2.65
N LEU A 9 -14.30 11.64 2.55
CA LEU A 9 -13.48 12.07 3.67
C LEU A 9 -13.53 13.59 3.75
N ASP A 10 -14.44 14.11 4.58
CA ASP A 10 -14.65 15.55 4.78
C ASP A 10 -15.01 16.28 3.47
N GLY A 11 -15.94 15.70 2.69
CA GLY A 11 -16.36 16.25 1.40
C GLY A 11 -15.35 16.04 0.26
N ARG A 12 -14.24 15.34 0.53
CA ARG A 12 -13.22 14.99 -0.46
C ARG A 12 -13.32 13.52 -0.81
N LYS A 13 -13.17 13.19 -2.09
CA LYS A 13 -13.26 11.82 -2.57
C LYS A 13 -11.91 11.11 -2.40
N LEU A 14 -11.87 10.17 -1.45
CA LEU A 14 -10.78 9.22 -1.28
C LEU A 14 -11.08 7.95 -2.06
N SER A 15 -10.16 7.49 -2.91
CA SER A 15 -10.25 6.19 -3.57
C SER A 15 -9.03 5.32 -3.28
N LEU A 16 -9.29 4.03 -3.11
CA LEU A 16 -8.30 2.98 -2.89
C LEU A 16 -8.48 1.93 -3.98
N GLU A 17 -7.48 1.77 -4.84
CA GLU A 17 -7.48 0.78 -5.93
C GLU A 17 -6.37 -0.26 -5.72
N THR A 18 -6.71 -1.56 -5.83
CA THR A 18 -5.75 -2.67 -5.78
C THR A 18 -5.89 -3.61 -6.98
N GLY A 19 -4.85 -4.39 -7.26
CA GLY A 19 -4.86 -5.43 -8.30
C GLY A 19 -4.42 -4.96 -9.70
N LYS A 20 -4.10 -3.68 -9.87
CA LYS A 20 -3.58 -3.11 -11.14
C LYS A 20 -2.06 -3.08 -11.21
N LEU A 21 -1.40 -2.53 -10.18
CA LEU A 21 0.05 -2.28 -10.14
C LEU A 21 0.76 -3.13 -9.08
N ALA A 22 2.09 -3.28 -9.23
CA ALA A 22 2.96 -3.94 -8.25
C ALA A 22 2.47 -5.33 -7.77
N LYS A 23 1.98 -6.17 -8.70
CA LYS A 23 1.32 -7.45 -8.41
C LYS A 23 2.20 -8.51 -7.72
N GLN A 24 3.51 -8.29 -7.67
CA GLN A 24 4.46 -9.17 -7.00
C GLN A 24 4.67 -8.80 -5.52
N ALA A 25 4.23 -7.61 -5.08
CA ALA A 25 4.22 -7.27 -3.66
C ALA A 25 3.16 -8.10 -2.93
N ASN A 26 3.35 -8.34 -1.63
CA ASN A 26 2.34 -9.01 -0.81
C ASN A 26 1.05 -8.19 -0.73
N GLY A 27 1.16 -6.86 -0.76
CA GLY A 27 0.03 -5.95 -0.92
C GLY A 27 0.42 -4.67 -1.66
N SER A 28 -0.47 -4.16 -2.50
CA SER A 28 -0.29 -2.87 -3.18
C SER A 28 -1.61 -2.13 -3.36
N VAL A 29 -1.59 -0.82 -3.14
CA VAL A 29 -2.75 0.07 -3.29
C VAL A 29 -2.31 1.39 -3.92
N VAL A 30 -3.04 1.82 -4.96
CA VAL A 30 -3.01 3.20 -5.41
C VAL A 30 -4.05 3.97 -4.60
N VAL A 31 -3.58 4.89 -3.77
CA VAL A 31 -4.45 5.77 -2.99
C VAL A 31 -4.52 7.11 -3.72
N ARG A 32 -5.73 7.62 -3.91
CA ARG A 32 -5.96 8.93 -4.50
C ARG A 32 -6.92 9.74 -3.65
N LEU A 33 -6.55 10.99 -3.40
CA LEU A 33 -7.39 11.98 -2.73
C LEU A 33 -7.39 13.24 -3.59
N GLU A 34 -8.50 13.49 -4.29
CA GLU A 34 -8.57 14.50 -5.35
C GLU A 34 -7.43 14.29 -6.39
N ASP A 35 -6.55 15.29 -6.56
CA ASP A 35 -5.43 15.26 -7.51
C ASP A 35 -4.16 14.58 -6.95
N THR A 36 -4.11 14.32 -5.64
CA THR A 36 -2.93 13.70 -5.00
C THR A 36 -3.00 12.18 -5.13
N VAL A 37 -1.92 11.56 -5.61
CA VAL A 37 -1.84 10.11 -5.80
C VAL A 37 -0.58 9.56 -5.17
N VAL A 38 -0.72 8.48 -4.41
CA VAL A 38 0.41 7.73 -3.83
C VAL A 38 0.23 6.25 -4.12
N LEU A 39 1.29 5.62 -4.65
CA LEU A 39 1.38 4.17 -4.73
C LEU A 39 2.03 3.65 -3.45
N VAL A 40 1.30 2.82 -2.70
CA VAL A 40 1.80 2.16 -1.49
C VAL A 40 1.96 0.67 -1.75
N THR A 41 3.11 0.12 -1.37
CA THR A 41 3.41 -1.32 -1.46
C THR A 41 3.90 -1.85 -0.12
N ALA A 42 3.47 -3.04 0.25
CA ALA A 42 3.94 -3.77 1.41
C ALA A 42 4.54 -5.12 0.98
N CYS A 43 5.77 -5.38 1.40
CA CYS A 43 6.47 -6.64 1.18
C CYS A 43 6.91 -7.23 2.53
N ALA A 44 6.66 -8.52 2.71
CA ALA A 44 7.02 -9.27 3.90
C ALA A 44 7.61 -10.62 3.49
N ALA A 45 8.65 -11.06 4.20
CA ALA A 45 9.14 -12.42 4.07
C ALA A 45 8.11 -13.41 4.64
N GLU A 46 8.02 -14.61 4.05
CA GLU A 46 7.15 -15.68 4.57
C GLU A 46 7.63 -16.15 5.95
N ASP A 47 8.95 -16.23 6.12
CA ASP A 47 9.58 -16.67 7.36
C ASP A 47 10.32 -15.53 8.08
N PRO A 48 10.33 -15.52 9.43
CA PRO A 48 11.17 -14.62 10.21
C PRO A 48 12.65 -14.81 9.88
N LYS A 49 13.41 -13.72 9.90
CA LYS A 49 14.86 -13.78 9.70
C LYS A 49 15.52 -14.61 10.83
N PRO A 50 16.35 -15.62 10.52
CA PRO A 50 17.04 -16.40 11.56
C PRO A 50 17.86 -15.51 12.48
N GLY A 51 17.70 -15.72 13.80
CA GLY A 51 18.40 -14.93 14.82
C GLY A 51 17.90 -13.48 14.98
N ALA A 52 16.73 -13.13 14.43
CA ALA A 52 16.12 -11.83 14.68
C ALA A 52 15.78 -11.66 16.17
N SER A 53 16.36 -10.64 16.81
CA SER A 53 16.07 -10.25 18.20
C SER A 53 15.00 -9.15 18.31
N PHE A 54 14.56 -8.60 17.17
CA PHE A 54 13.56 -7.55 17.07
C PHE A 54 12.82 -7.66 15.72
N PHE A 55 11.73 -6.88 15.55
CA PHE A 55 10.94 -6.85 14.32
C PHE A 55 11.54 -5.85 13.30
N PRO A 56 12.09 -6.31 12.15
CA PRO A 56 12.72 -5.43 11.17
C PRO A 56 11.68 -4.82 10.23
N LEU A 57 11.09 -3.70 10.64
CA LEU A 57 10.19 -2.90 9.80
C LEU A 57 10.93 -1.70 9.23
N THR A 58 10.73 -1.43 7.95
CA THR A 58 11.25 -0.23 7.27
C THR A 58 10.15 0.40 6.44
N VAL A 59 10.06 1.73 6.47
CA VAL A 59 9.16 2.51 5.65
C VAL A 59 10.00 3.49 4.84
N ASP A 60 9.93 3.37 3.51
CA ASP A 60 10.59 4.28 2.58
C ASP A 60 9.52 5.20 1.96
N TYR A 61 9.76 6.50 1.97
CA TYR A 61 8.90 7.51 1.35
C TYR A 61 9.69 8.27 0.30
N ARG A 62 9.11 8.42 -0.89
CA ARG A 62 9.65 9.18 -2.00
C ARG A 62 8.54 10.03 -2.59
N GLU A 63 8.84 11.31 -2.80
CA GLU A 63 7.97 12.30 -3.45
C GLU A 63 8.20 12.32 -4.97
#